data_AF-A0A4U7BPB8-F1
#
_entry.id   AF-A0A4U7BPB8-F1
#
_cell.length_a   1.000
_cell.length_b   1.000
_cell.length_c   1.000
_cell.angle_alpha   90.00
_cell.angle_beta   90.00
_cell.angle_gamma   90.00
#
_symmetry.space_group_name_H-M   'P 1'
#
loop_
_entity.id
_entity.type
_entity.pdbx_description
1 polymer ?
#
loop_
_entity_poly.entity_id
_entity_poly.type
_entity_poly.pdbx_seq_one_letter_code
_entity_poly.pdbx_strand_id
1 'polypeptide(L)'
;MTQEELDALMNSDDADSDNLELEIQNESDLQSDEALKAESQQLEDAKVSGYRPNPDVAWPPPPPSQEHKVVHQLDDVTRDSEQKATEMMEKLENINNFFADSEGLLGEIDKVLDKNIEIFSRLNEKFPNVESFKEALELNRDVKKTGGEIISHLQDGQDEVMMAMDSMQYQDIHRQKIERVINVMRALSHYMNSLFEGKIDDSKRVGSAVHIEGDSTAEVVSNDDIEALIANLGKK
;
A
#
# COMPACT_ATOMS: atom_id res chain seq x y z
N MET A 1 20.14 8.61 -6.81
CA MET A 1 20.98 8.97 -5.66
C MET A 1 22.37 8.42 -5.87
N THR A 2 23.40 9.23 -5.62
CA THR A 2 24.81 8.80 -5.71
C THR A 2 25.28 8.19 -4.39
N GLN A 3 26.19 7.20 -4.43
CA GLN A 3 26.67 6.45 -3.26
C GLN A 3 27.24 7.33 -2.13
N GLU A 4 27.71 8.53 -2.45
CA GLU A 4 28.24 9.49 -1.48
C GLU A 4 27.16 10.09 -0.56
N GLU A 5 25.91 10.16 -1.03
CA GLU A 5 24.77 10.64 -0.22
C GLU A 5 24.22 9.54 0.71
N LEU A 6 24.39 8.27 0.33
CA LEU A 6 24.02 7.10 1.14
C LEU A 6 25.01 6.86 2.29
N ASP A 7 26.31 7.05 2.06
CA ASP A 7 27.34 6.94 3.10
C ASP A 7 27.28 8.08 4.13
N ALA A 8 26.86 9.29 3.71
CA ALA A 8 26.63 10.40 4.63
C ALA A 8 25.45 10.14 5.59
N LEU A 9 24.43 9.41 5.12
CA LEU A 9 23.25 9.05 5.91
C LEU A 9 23.53 7.90 6.90
N MET A 10 24.47 7.00 6.57
CA MET A 10 24.86 5.89 7.45
C MET A 10 25.81 6.31 8.59
N ASN A 11 26.61 7.35 8.38
CA ASN A 11 27.53 7.86 9.41
C ASN A 11 26.90 8.86 10.39
N SER A 12 25.64 9.27 10.18
CA SER A 12 24.95 10.20 11.09
C SER A 12 24.13 9.53 12.19
N ASP A 13 24.09 8.19 12.25
CA ASP A 13 23.20 7.44 13.17
C ASP A 13 23.92 6.85 14.40
N ASP A 14 25.21 7.17 14.60
CA ASP A 14 26.02 6.74 15.75
C ASP A 14 26.37 7.91 16.67
N ALA A 15 25.35 8.52 17.29
CA ALA A 15 25.48 9.21 18.58
C ALA A 15 24.10 9.46 19.22
N ASP A 16 23.95 9.01 20.46
CA ASP A 16 22.86 9.33 21.42
C ASP A 16 21.52 8.60 21.26
N SER A 17 21.57 7.29 21.48
CA SER A 17 20.49 6.53 22.13
C SER A 17 20.36 6.96 23.60
N ASP A 18 19.66 8.06 23.87
CA ASP A 18 18.92 8.32 25.11
C ASP A 18 18.41 9.77 25.09
N ASN A 19 17.28 10.04 24.41
CA ASN A 19 16.22 11.00 24.80
C ASN A 19 15.28 11.25 23.59
N LEU A 20 14.24 10.42 23.40
CA LEU A 20 13.14 10.74 22.47
C LEU A 20 12.04 11.52 23.22
N GLU A 21 12.15 12.85 23.23
CA GLU A 21 10.97 13.71 23.37
C GLU A 21 10.24 13.77 22.02
N LEU A 22 8.97 13.37 22.02
CA LEU A 22 8.08 13.41 20.87
C LEU A 22 7.59 14.85 20.64
N GLU A 23 8.21 15.58 19.72
CA GLU A 23 7.59 16.79 19.14
C GLU A 23 6.69 16.41 17.97
N ILE A 24 5.38 16.43 18.21
CA ILE A 24 4.36 16.37 17.16
C ILE A 24 4.18 17.78 16.59
N GLN A 25 4.77 18.06 15.43
CA GLN A 25 4.42 19.24 14.64
C GLN A 25 3.17 18.95 13.81
N ASN A 26 2.08 19.61 14.17
CA ASN A 26 0.86 19.71 13.37
C ASN A 26 1.07 20.74 12.27
N GLU A 27 1.13 20.30 11.01
CA GLU A 27 0.77 21.14 9.87
C GLU A 27 -0.40 20.50 9.13
N SER A 28 -1.55 21.14 9.30
CA SER A 28 -2.77 20.98 8.53
C SER A 28 -2.62 21.67 7.18
N ASP A 29 -2.92 20.99 6.08
CA ASP A 29 -3.82 21.58 5.08
C ASP A 29 -4.42 20.57 4.08
N LEU A 30 -5.64 20.90 3.65
CA LEU A 30 -6.47 20.33 2.56
C LEU A 30 -7.46 19.18 2.88
N GLN A 31 -8.59 19.61 3.45
CA GLN A 31 -9.95 19.51 2.87
C GLN A 31 -10.44 18.17 2.26
N SER A 32 -11.28 17.47 3.03
CA SER A 32 -12.57 16.89 2.56
C SER A 32 -13.46 16.57 3.76
N ASP A 33 -14.05 17.63 4.33
CA ASP A 33 -14.69 17.66 5.66
C ASP A 33 -16.18 17.23 5.68
N GLU A 34 -16.62 16.44 4.69
CA GLU A 34 -18.03 16.00 4.59
C GLU A 34 -18.24 14.48 4.67
N ALA A 35 -17.19 13.65 4.57
CA ALA A 35 -17.35 12.19 4.69
C ALA A 35 -17.20 11.66 6.13
N LEU A 36 -16.47 12.36 7.00
CA LEU A 36 -16.10 11.86 8.33
C LEU A 36 -17.14 12.14 9.43
N LYS A 37 -18.13 13.01 9.19
CA LYS A 37 -19.17 13.32 10.20
C LYS A 37 -20.24 12.22 10.33
N ALA A 38 -20.35 11.31 9.37
CA ALA A 38 -21.37 10.26 9.40
C ALA A 38 -20.99 9.05 10.27
N GLU A 39 -19.69 8.76 10.47
CA GLU A 39 -19.25 7.60 11.27
C GLU A 39 -18.89 7.94 12.72
N SER A 40 -18.59 9.20 13.05
CA SER A 40 -18.26 9.58 14.43
C SER A 40 -19.46 9.64 15.38
N GLN A 41 -20.70 9.58 14.88
CA GLN A 41 -21.90 9.62 15.73
C GLN A 41 -22.38 8.26 16.24
N GLN A 42 -21.72 7.14 15.89
CA GLN A 42 -22.14 5.80 16.32
C GLN A 42 -21.29 5.15 17.42
N LEU A 43 -20.28 5.83 17.95
CA LEU A 43 -19.33 5.23 18.91
C LEU A 43 -19.40 5.77 20.35
N GLU A 44 -20.27 6.74 20.66
CA GLU A 44 -20.31 7.34 22.02
C GLU A 44 -21.22 6.63 23.04
N ASP A 45 -21.94 5.56 22.68
CA ASP A 45 -22.88 4.91 23.63
C ASP A 45 -22.67 3.41 23.83
N ALA A 46 -21.51 2.87 23.43
CA ALA A 46 -21.11 1.53 23.82
C ALA A 46 -20.61 1.53 25.27
N LYS A 47 -21.55 1.64 26.22
CA LYS A 47 -21.31 1.28 27.62
C LYS A 47 -20.56 -0.05 27.65
N VAL A 48 -19.36 -0.04 28.22
CA VAL A 48 -18.61 -1.22 28.65
C VAL A 48 -19.37 -1.86 29.81
N SER A 49 -20.55 -2.39 29.50
CA SER A 49 -21.48 -3.02 30.43
C SER A 49 -21.71 -4.43 29.94
N GLY A 50 -20.82 -5.33 30.36
CA GLY A 50 -21.05 -6.76 30.21
C GLY A 50 -20.07 -7.49 29.29
N TYR A 51 -18.77 -7.24 29.39
CA TYR A 51 -17.84 -8.34 29.13
C TYR A 51 -18.00 -9.35 30.28
N ARG A 52 -18.90 -10.31 30.08
CA ARG A 52 -18.95 -11.54 30.87
C ARG A 52 -18.27 -12.60 30.01
N PRO A 53 -17.18 -13.24 30.46
CA PRO A 53 -16.66 -14.42 29.78
C PRO A 53 -17.83 -15.39 29.63
N ASN A 54 -18.25 -15.67 28.40
CA ASN A 54 -19.30 -16.65 28.18
C ASN A 54 -18.67 -18.02 28.48
N PRO A 55 -19.08 -18.72 29.55
CA PRO A 55 -18.40 -19.94 30.03
C PRO A 55 -18.44 -21.10 29.02
N ASP A 56 -19.32 -21.02 28.01
CA ASP A 56 -19.40 -21.99 26.90
C ASP A 56 -18.33 -21.77 25.81
N VAL A 57 -17.59 -20.65 25.82
CA VAL A 57 -16.49 -20.41 24.88
C VAL A 57 -15.23 -21.06 25.45
N ALA A 58 -14.79 -22.14 24.82
CA ALA A 58 -13.57 -22.86 25.19
C ALA A 58 -12.37 -21.90 25.27
N TRP A 59 -11.78 -21.82 26.46
CA TRP A 59 -10.58 -21.05 26.75
C TRP A 59 -9.36 -21.99 26.79
N PRO A 60 -8.18 -21.60 26.26
CA PRO A 60 -7.86 -20.33 25.61
C PRO A 60 -8.48 -20.20 24.21
N PRO A 61 -8.70 -18.96 23.70
CA PRO A 61 -9.16 -18.74 22.35
C PRO A 61 -8.21 -19.44 21.35
N PRO A 62 -8.73 -19.95 20.22
CA PRO A 62 -7.89 -20.57 19.20
C PRO A 62 -6.83 -19.58 18.72
N PRO A 63 -5.62 -20.06 18.38
CA PRO A 63 -4.57 -19.20 17.87
C PRO A 63 -5.07 -18.44 16.63
N PRO A 64 -4.66 -17.16 16.45
CA PRO A 64 -5.15 -16.34 15.35
C PRO A 64 -4.87 -17.03 14.01
N SER A 65 -5.90 -17.10 13.16
CA SER A 65 -5.77 -17.58 11.78
C SER A 65 -4.79 -16.69 11.00
N GLN A 66 -4.26 -17.18 9.88
CA GLN A 66 -3.32 -16.40 9.05
C GLN A 66 -3.91 -15.04 8.62
N GLU A 67 -5.22 -14.94 8.46
CA GLU A 67 -5.96 -13.71 8.13
C GLU A 67 -6.01 -12.68 9.28
N HIS A 68 -5.72 -13.09 10.52
CA HIS A 68 -5.67 -12.18 11.67
C HIS A 68 -4.24 -11.78 12.04
N LYS A 69 -3.24 -12.24 11.26
CA LYS A 69 -1.85 -11.82 11.43
C LYS A 69 -1.57 -10.58 10.58
N VAL A 70 -1.98 -9.44 11.11
CA VAL A 70 -1.87 -8.13 10.45
C VAL A 70 -0.45 -7.81 9.98
N VAL A 71 0.59 -8.23 10.72
CA VAL A 71 2.00 -8.04 10.30
C VAL A 71 2.32 -8.83 9.02
N HIS A 72 1.86 -10.08 8.93
CA HIS A 72 2.10 -10.92 7.75
C HIS A 72 1.34 -10.40 6.53
N GLN A 73 0.13 -9.87 6.74
CA GLN A 73 -0.64 -9.22 5.68
C GLN A 73 0.06 -7.97 5.13
N LEU A 74 0.65 -7.15 6.01
CA LEU A 74 1.41 -5.98 5.59
C LEU A 74 2.68 -6.36 4.82
N ASP A 75 3.38 -7.43 5.26
CA ASP A 75 4.52 -7.99 4.52
C ASP A 75 4.09 -8.51 3.12
N ASP A 76 2.99 -9.27 3.03
CA ASP A 76 2.46 -9.78 1.76
C ASP A 76 2.01 -8.64 0.82
N VAL A 77 1.30 -7.62 1.34
CA VAL A 77 0.91 -6.44 0.56
C VAL A 77 2.14 -5.70 0.02
N THR A 78 3.21 -5.64 0.80
CA THR A 78 4.45 -4.99 0.37
C THR A 78 5.10 -5.74 -0.79
N ARG A 79 5.25 -7.06 -0.67
CA ARG A 79 5.82 -7.90 -1.74
C ARG A 79 4.99 -7.85 -3.01
N ASP A 80 3.68 -8.00 -2.89
CA ASP A 80 2.77 -8.02 -4.03
C ASP A 80 2.73 -6.64 -4.73
N SER A 81 2.82 -5.55 -3.95
CA SER A 81 2.94 -4.21 -4.51
C SER A 81 4.23 -4.04 -5.32
N GLU A 82 5.39 -4.44 -4.77
CA GLU A 82 6.69 -4.34 -5.46
C GLU A 82 6.71 -5.10 -6.79
N GLN A 83 6.20 -6.33 -6.80
CA GLN A 83 6.05 -7.11 -8.03
C GLN A 83 5.15 -6.38 -9.02
N LYS A 84 4.00 -5.85 -8.55
CA LYS A 84 3.04 -5.21 -9.44
C LYS A 84 3.57 -3.92 -10.05
N ALA A 85 4.34 -3.15 -9.29
CA ALA A 85 4.95 -1.95 -9.82
C ALA A 85 6.07 -2.26 -10.80
N THR A 86 6.87 -3.30 -10.56
CA THR A 86 7.85 -3.77 -11.55
C THR A 86 7.16 -4.09 -12.89
N GLU A 87 6.05 -4.82 -12.86
CA GLU A 87 5.25 -5.09 -14.07
C GLU A 87 4.72 -3.81 -14.73
N MET A 88 4.30 -2.83 -13.93
CA MET A 88 3.77 -1.58 -14.44
C MET A 88 4.87 -0.70 -15.04
N MET A 89 6.09 -0.72 -14.48
CA MET A 89 7.26 -0.04 -15.03
C MET A 89 7.63 -0.60 -16.40
N GLU A 90 7.68 -1.93 -16.53
CA GLU A 90 7.91 -2.60 -17.81
C GLU A 90 6.84 -2.23 -18.85
N LYS A 91 5.57 -2.14 -18.42
CA LYS A 91 4.48 -1.68 -19.31
C LYS A 91 4.65 -0.24 -19.74
N LEU A 92 5.02 0.66 -18.84
CA LEU A 92 5.30 2.06 -19.17
C LEU A 92 6.47 2.16 -20.16
N GLU A 93 7.52 1.36 -19.98
CA GLU A 93 8.67 1.33 -20.90
C GLU A 93 8.27 0.84 -22.29
N ASN A 94 7.45 -0.21 -22.35
CA ASN A 94 6.89 -0.70 -23.61
C ASN A 94 6.02 0.35 -24.33
N ILE A 95 5.22 1.12 -23.58
CA ILE A 95 4.42 2.22 -24.14
C ILE A 95 5.32 3.35 -24.66
N ASN A 96 6.36 3.72 -23.91
CA ASN A 96 7.31 4.74 -24.34
C ASN A 96 8.03 4.37 -25.65
N ASN A 97 8.48 3.11 -25.74
CA ASN A 97 9.10 2.57 -26.95
C ASN A 97 8.11 2.56 -28.12
N PHE A 98 6.84 2.19 -27.88
CA PHE A 98 5.80 2.23 -28.91
C PHE A 98 5.57 3.65 -29.46
N PHE A 99 5.58 4.68 -28.60
CA PHE A 99 5.49 6.06 -29.05
C PHE A 99 6.70 6.49 -29.87
N ALA A 100 7.92 6.13 -29.43
CA ALA A 100 9.15 6.43 -30.16
C ALA A 100 9.19 5.76 -31.55
N ASP A 101 8.79 4.49 -31.63
CA ASP A 101 8.69 3.76 -32.90
C ASP A 101 7.64 4.38 -33.82
N SER A 102 6.48 4.77 -33.27
CA SER A 102 5.40 5.43 -34.02
C SER A 102 5.83 6.79 -34.57
N GLU A 103 6.58 7.56 -33.78
CA GLU A 103 7.19 8.82 -34.22
C GLU A 103 8.18 8.58 -35.36
N GLY A 104 9.03 7.55 -35.25
CA GLY A 104 9.96 7.16 -36.31
C GLY A 104 9.25 6.83 -37.63
N LEU A 105 8.19 6.01 -37.58
CA LEU A 105 7.37 5.66 -38.75
C LEU A 105 6.69 6.89 -39.37
N LEU A 106 6.16 7.81 -38.56
CA LEU A 106 5.60 9.07 -39.05
C LEU A 106 6.67 9.97 -39.67
N GLY A 107 7.89 9.98 -39.12
CA GLY A 107 9.03 10.69 -39.71
C GLY A 107 9.44 10.17 -41.09
N GLU A 108 9.27 8.87 -41.36
CA GLU A 108 9.44 8.31 -42.71
C GLU A 108 8.33 8.76 -43.67
N ILE A 109 7.08 8.76 -43.22
CA ILE A 109 5.93 9.27 -43.98
C ILE A 109 6.15 10.75 -44.32
N ASP A 110 6.64 11.56 -43.38
CA ASP A 110 6.87 12.98 -43.59
C ASP A 110 7.91 13.25 -44.70
N LYS A 111 8.99 12.45 -44.76
CA LYS A 111 9.97 12.51 -45.85
C LYS A 111 9.36 12.20 -47.23
N VAL A 112 8.38 11.30 -47.29
CA VAL A 112 7.66 10.98 -48.54
C VAL A 112 6.73 12.12 -48.91
N LEU A 113 6.01 12.69 -47.95
CA LEU A 113 5.16 13.86 -48.14
C LEU A 113 5.96 15.06 -48.64
N ASP A 114 7.16 15.32 -48.11
CA ASP A 114 8.03 16.40 -48.59
C ASP A 114 8.39 16.26 -50.07
N LYS A 115 8.75 15.05 -50.49
CA LYS A 115 9.03 14.77 -51.91
C LYS A 115 7.78 14.95 -52.76
N ASN A 116 6.62 14.50 -52.29
CA ASN A 116 5.36 14.68 -53.01
C ASN A 116 5.02 16.17 -53.15
N ILE A 117 5.14 16.95 -52.08
CA ILE A 117 4.92 18.41 -52.11
C ILE A 117 5.87 19.07 -53.11
N GLU A 118 7.14 18.69 -53.13
CA GLU A 118 8.11 19.22 -54.10
C GLU A 118 7.72 18.89 -55.55
N ILE A 119 7.35 17.63 -55.81
CA ILE A 119 6.93 17.18 -57.15
C ILE A 119 5.68 17.92 -57.61
N PHE A 120 4.64 17.98 -56.78
CA PHE A 120 3.39 18.66 -57.12
C PHE A 120 3.58 20.18 -57.22
N SER A 121 4.51 20.78 -56.47
CA SER A 121 4.83 22.21 -56.62
C SER A 121 5.40 22.49 -58.01
N ARG A 122 6.37 21.69 -58.46
CA ARG A 122 6.96 21.80 -59.80
C ARG A 122 5.94 21.52 -60.91
N LEU A 123 5.05 20.54 -60.73
CA LEU A 123 4.00 20.22 -61.70
C LEU A 123 2.97 21.34 -61.80
N ASN A 124 2.54 21.92 -60.68
CA ASN A 124 1.59 23.01 -60.66
C ASN A 124 2.17 24.29 -61.31
N GLU A 125 3.47 24.56 -61.13
CA GLU A 125 4.17 25.65 -61.83
C GLU A 125 4.24 25.44 -63.35
N LYS A 126 4.53 24.20 -63.79
CA LYS A 126 4.66 23.85 -65.22
C LYS A 126 3.31 23.76 -65.93
N PHE A 127 2.26 23.35 -65.22
CA PHE A 127 0.93 23.10 -65.76
C PHE A 127 -0.15 23.81 -64.93
N PRO A 128 -0.20 25.15 -64.93
CA PRO A 128 -1.08 25.93 -64.06
C PRO A 128 -2.58 25.76 -64.37
N ASN A 129 -2.92 25.20 -65.53
CA ASN A 129 -4.30 24.97 -65.93
C ASN A 129 -4.84 23.60 -65.48
N VAL A 130 -4.03 22.79 -64.78
CA VAL A 130 -4.44 21.47 -64.29
C VAL A 130 -4.78 21.57 -62.80
N GLU A 131 -6.07 21.72 -62.52
CA GLU A 131 -6.61 21.91 -61.15
C GLU A 131 -6.26 20.75 -60.21
N SER A 132 -6.22 19.51 -60.71
CA SER A 132 -5.92 18.32 -59.90
C SER A 132 -4.52 18.33 -59.27
N PHE A 133 -3.53 19.00 -59.88
CA PHE A 133 -2.21 19.14 -59.25
C PHE A 133 -2.23 20.10 -58.08
N LYS A 134 -3.05 21.15 -58.15
CA LYS A 134 -3.24 22.10 -57.06
C LYS A 134 -3.98 21.44 -55.90
N GLU A 135 -5.06 20.72 -56.17
CA GLU A 135 -5.81 19.96 -55.16
C GLU A 135 -4.92 18.90 -54.47
N ALA A 136 -4.15 18.12 -55.24
CA ALA A 136 -3.24 17.13 -54.67
C ALA A 136 -2.14 17.78 -53.81
N LEU A 137 -1.65 18.95 -54.21
CA LEU A 137 -0.65 19.71 -53.43
C LEU A 137 -1.21 20.22 -52.10
N GLU A 138 -2.43 20.76 -52.10
CA GLU A 138 -3.12 21.18 -50.88
C GLU A 138 -3.37 19.99 -49.95
N LEU A 139 -3.87 18.86 -50.48
CA LEU A 139 -4.05 17.64 -49.69
C LEU A 139 -2.76 17.13 -49.04
N ASN A 140 -1.64 17.12 -49.77
CA ASN A 140 -0.36 16.68 -49.20
C ASN A 140 0.11 17.63 -48.08
N ARG A 141 -0.13 18.94 -48.20
CA ARG A 141 0.20 19.91 -47.15
C ARG A 141 -0.67 19.75 -45.91
N ASP A 142 -1.97 19.49 -46.10
CA ASP A 142 -2.89 19.25 -45.00
C ASP A 142 -2.52 17.97 -44.25
N VAL A 143 -2.25 16.88 -44.97
CA VAL A 143 -1.79 15.61 -44.37
C VAL A 143 -0.45 15.79 -43.64
N LYS A 144 0.47 16.58 -44.19
CA LYS A 144 1.74 16.90 -43.50
C LYS A 144 1.51 17.66 -42.21
N LYS A 145 0.58 18.62 -42.18
CA LYS A 145 0.19 19.34 -40.96
C LYS A 145 -0.40 18.38 -39.92
N THR A 146 -1.36 17.54 -40.31
CA THR A 146 -1.94 16.54 -39.41
C THR A 146 -0.89 15.55 -38.91
N GLY A 147 0.07 15.14 -39.76
CA GLY A 147 1.19 14.30 -39.34
C GLY A 147 2.06 14.95 -38.26
N GLY A 148 2.35 16.24 -38.38
CA GLY A 148 3.06 17.01 -37.36
C GLY A 148 2.29 17.13 -36.03
N GLU A 149 0.96 17.29 -36.09
CA GLU A 149 0.10 17.26 -34.89
C GLU A 149 0.14 15.89 -34.20
N ILE A 150 0.13 14.80 -34.96
CA ILE A 150 0.26 13.44 -34.39
C ILE A 150 1.63 13.26 -33.73
N ILE A 151 2.72 13.71 -34.35
CA ILE A 151 4.06 13.65 -33.74
C ILE A 151 4.08 14.42 -32.41
N SER A 152 3.50 15.62 -32.36
CA SER A 152 3.39 16.38 -31.11
C SER A 152 2.64 15.60 -30.03
N HIS A 153 1.51 14.96 -30.37
CA HIS A 153 0.76 14.14 -29.41
C HIS A 153 1.52 12.89 -28.95
N LEU A 154 2.36 12.30 -29.80
CA LEU A 154 3.22 11.19 -29.41
C LEU A 154 4.30 11.65 -28.42
N GLN A 155 4.90 12.82 -28.66
CA GLN A 155 5.89 13.43 -27.75
C GLN A 155 5.26 13.80 -26.40
N ASP A 156 4.08 14.42 -26.41
CA ASP A 156 3.32 14.69 -25.18
C ASP A 156 3.01 13.38 -24.42
N GLY A 157 2.70 12.31 -25.15
CA GLY A 157 2.49 10.98 -24.58
C GLY A 157 3.74 10.37 -23.95
N GLN A 158 4.92 10.57 -24.55
CA GLN A 158 6.21 10.14 -23.98
C GLN A 158 6.53 10.91 -22.70
N ASP A 159 6.29 12.22 -22.68
CA ASP A 159 6.48 13.05 -21.50
C ASP A 159 5.58 12.60 -20.34
N GLU A 160 4.31 12.32 -20.61
CA GLU A 160 3.37 11.82 -19.60
C GLU A 160 3.80 10.44 -19.07
N VAL A 161 4.30 9.55 -19.94
CA VAL A 161 4.84 8.26 -19.51
C VAL A 161 6.05 8.44 -18.60
N MET A 162 6.93 9.39 -18.92
CA MET A 162 8.08 9.72 -18.08
C MET A 162 7.65 10.26 -16.71
N MET A 163 6.66 11.15 -16.67
CA MET A 163 6.07 11.64 -15.41
C MET A 163 5.44 10.50 -14.59
N ALA A 164 4.75 9.56 -15.25
CA ALA A 164 4.17 8.40 -14.59
C ALA A 164 5.23 7.46 -14.01
N MET A 165 6.35 7.25 -14.73
CA MET A 165 7.51 6.50 -14.22
C MET A 165 8.14 7.17 -13.00
N ASP A 166 8.29 8.50 -13.02
CA ASP A 166 8.78 9.25 -11.87
C ASP A 166 7.81 9.15 -10.68
N SER A 167 6.50 9.23 -10.93
CA SER A 167 5.50 9.02 -9.89
C SER A 167 5.54 7.60 -9.31
N MET A 168 5.88 6.58 -10.10
CA MET A 168 6.00 5.21 -9.59
C MET A 168 7.13 5.06 -8.57
N GLN A 169 8.16 5.91 -8.63
CA GLN A 169 9.23 5.92 -7.63
C GLN A 169 8.70 6.25 -6.21
N TYR A 170 7.56 6.94 -6.09
CA TYR A 170 6.90 7.16 -4.79
C TYR A 170 6.40 5.88 -4.12
N GLN A 171 6.34 4.75 -4.84
CA GLN A 171 5.99 3.47 -4.26
C GLN A 171 7.01 2.99 -3.22
N ASP A 172 8.30 3.31 -3.39
CA ASP A 172 9.30 2.95 -2.37
C ASP A 172 9.02 3.66 -1.03
N ILE A 173 8.44 4.87 -1.07
CA ILE A 173 8.00 5.57 0.15
C ILE A 173 6.88 4.80 0.85
N HIS A 174 5.96 4.17 0.10
CA HIS A 174 4.91 3.33 0.69
C HIS A 174 5.48 2.07 1.34
N ARG A 175 6.48 1.43 0.70
CA ARG A 175 7.23 0.30 1.27
C ARG A 175 7.84 0.68 2.62
N GLN A 176 8.57 1.79 2.66
CA GLN A 176 9.21 2.29 3.89
C GLN A 176 8.20 2.62 4.99
N LYS A 177 7.05 3.23 4.65
CA LYS A 177 5.98 3.51 5.61
C LYS A 177 5.41 2.23 6.21
N ILE A 178 5.18 1.19 5.40
CA ILE A 178 4.69 -0.10 5.88
C ILE A 178 5.75 -0.77 6.78
N GLU A 179 7.02 -0.77 6.38
CA GLU A 179 8.13 -1.32 7.18
C GLU A 179 8.21 -0.65 8.58
N ARG A 180 8.06 0.67 8.64
CA ARG A 180 7.98 1.41 9.91
C ARG A 180 6.79 0.96 10.77
N VAL A 181 5.60 0.85 10.19
CA VAL A 181 4.39 0.39 10.91
C VAL A 181 4.58 -1.02 11.44
N ILE A 182 5.14 -1.92 10.63
CA ILE A 182 5.43 -3.29 11.02
C ILE A 182 6.39 -3.33 12.22
N ASN A 183 7.46 -2.54 12.20
CA ASN A 183 8.41 -2.48 13.30
C ASN A 183 7.77 -1.96 14.60
N VAL A 184 6.92 -0.94 14.51
CA VAL A 184 6.13 -0.46 15.66
C VAL A 184 5.21 -1.55 16.18
N MET A 185 4.50 -2.27 15.31
CA MET A 185 3.60 -3.36 15.71
C MET A 185 4.34 -4.52 16.38
N ARG A 186 5.53 -4.88 15.88
CA ARG A 186 6.41 -5.88 16.51
C ARG A 186 6.87 -5.42 17.89
N ALA A 187 7.31 -4.17 18.02
CA ALA A 187 7.69 -3.58 19.30
C ALA A 187 6.53 -3.55 20.30
N LEU A 188 5.31 -3.21 19.83
CA LEU A 188 4.11 -3.19 20.66
C LEU A 188 3.76 -4.60 21.19
N SER A 189 3.88 -5.62 20.34
CA SER A 189 3.70 -7.03 20.74
C SER A 189 4.73 -7.45 21.80
N HIS A 190 6.01 -7.11 21.60
CA HIS A 190 7.05 -7.36 22.59
C HIS A 190 6.78 -6.63 23.90
N TYR A 191 6.40 -5.36 23.85
CA TYR A 191 6.05 -4.56 25.03
C TYR A 191 4.87 -5.18 25.80
N MET A 192 3.81 -5.60 25.11
CA MET A 192 2.67 -6.28 25.74
C MET A 192 3.09 -7.60 26.38
N ASN A 193 3.88 -8.43 25.68
CA ASN A 193 4.39 -9.67 26.26
C ASN A 193 5.25 -9.41 27.50
N SER A 194 6.15 -8.41 27.46
CA SER A 194 6.98 -8.01 28.61
C SER A 194 6.17 -7.41 29.76
N LEU A 195 5.07 -6.71 29.51
CA LEU A 195 4.18 -6.18 30.54
C LEU A 195 3.44 -7.30 31.30
N PHE A 196 3.10 -8.38 30.59
CA PHE A 196 2.48 -9.58 31.17
C PHE A 196 3.50 -10.59 31.72
N GLU A 197 4.78 -10.38 31.47
CA GLU A 197 5.87 -11.23 31.98
C GLU A 197 6.04 -10.98 33.50
N GLY A 198 5.49 -11.86 34.31
CA GLY A 198 5.58 -11.77 35.77
C GLY A 198 6.98 -12.09 36.31
N LYS A 199 7.34 -11.53 37.47
CA LYS A 199 8.61 -11.88 38.18
C LYS A 199 8.69 -13.34 38.64
N ILE A 200 7.57 -14.08 38.57
CA ILE A 200 7.42 -15.43 39.07
C ILE A 200 6.98 -16.29 37.88
N ASP A 201 7.66 -17.42 37.70
CA ASP A 201 7.32 -18.44 36.71
C ASP A 201 5.84 -18.86 36.83
N ASP A 202 5.13 -18.91 35.70
CA ASP A 202 3.71 -19.28 35.62
C ASP A 202 3.43 -20.65 36.25
N SER A 203 4.42 -21.55 36.26
CA SER A 203 4.35 -22.85 36.93
C SER A 203 4.20 -22.77 38.46
N LYS A 204 4.60 -21.64 39.05
CA LYS A 204 4.54 -21.35 40.50
C LYS A 204 3.39 -20.42 40.87
N ARG A 205 2.61 -19.94 39.89
CA ARG A 205 1.44 -19.12 40.15
C ARG A 205 0.28 -20.00 40.61
N VAL A 206 -0.52 -19.45 41.51
CA VAL A 206 -1.73 -20.12 42.01
C VAL A 206 -2.67 -20.34 40.82
N GLY A 207 -3.15 -21.57 40.63
CA GLY A 207 -4.03 -21.93 39.53
C GLY A 207 -5.25 -20.99 39.45
N SER A 208 -5.70 -20.71 38.23
CA SER A 208 -6.87 -19.85 38.00
C SER A 208 -8.07 -20.40 38.76
N ALA A 209 -8.80 -19.54 39.46
CA ALA A 209 -10.01 -19.94 40.17
C ALA A 209 -11.06 -20.41 39.14
N VAL A 210 -11.55 -21.64 39.32
CA VAL A 210 -12.55 -22.27 38.42
C VAL A 210 -13.98 -21.91 38.83
N HIS A 211 -14.17 -21.44 40.08
CA HIS A 211 -15.47 -20.99 40.59
C HIS A 211 -15.30 -19.73 41.47
N ILE A 212 -16.23 -18.79 41.34
CA ILE A 212 -16.34 -17.58 42.19
C ILE A 212 -17.76 -17.52 42.76
N GLU A 213 -17.94 -16.98 43.97
CA GLU A 213 -19.28 -16.78 44.57
C GLU A 213 -20.21 -16.03 43.60
N GLY A 214 -21.30 -16.70 43.19
CA GLY A 214 -22.28 -16.17 42.24
C GLY A 214 -22.26 -16.84 40.86
N ASP A 215 -21.28 -17.70 40.57
CA ASP A 215 -21.28 -18.51 39.36
C ASP A 215 -22.30 -19.66 39.44
N SER A 216 -22.93 -19.98 38.31
CA SER A 216 -23.90 -21.10 38.20
C SER A 216 -23.24 -22.43 37.84
N THR A 217 -21.91 -22.50 37.78
CA THR A 217 -21.14 -23.72 37.51
C THR A 217 -21.28 -24.70 38.66
N ALA A 218 -21.69 -25.94 38.33
CA ALA A 218 -22.01 -27.01 39.28
C ALA A 218 -20.80 -27.67 39.95
N GLU A 219 -19.60 -27.10 39.81
CA GLU A 219 -18.37 -27.64 40.38
C GLU A 219 -18.18 -27.18 41.84
N VAL A 220 -19.27 -27.25 42.61
CA VAL A 220 -19.28 -27.04 44.05
C VAL A 220 -19.26 -28.44 44.66
N VAL A 221 -18.30 -28.71 45.55
CA VAL A 221 -18.20 -30.01 46.24
C VAL A 221 -19.56 -30.31 46.88
N SER A 222 -20.22 -31.37 46.42
CA SER A 222 -21.56 -31.71 46.88
C SER A 222 -21.49 -32.24 48.32
N ASN A 223 -22.58 -32.13 49.09
CA ASN A 223 -22.61 -32.69 50.45
C ASN A 223 -22.29 -34.20 50.47
N ASP A 224 -22.59 -34.92 49.39
CA ASP A 224 -22.26 -36.33 49.24
C ASP A 224 -20.76 -36.55 49.04
N ASP A 225 -20.08 -35.66 48.30
CA ASP A 225 -18.62 -35.67 48.17
C ASP A 225 -17.93 -35.32 49.49
N ILE A 226 -18.54 -34.42 50.29
CA ILE A 226 -18.08 -34.07 51.64
C ILE A 226 -18.24 -35.27 52.58
N GLU A 227 -19.37 -35.97 52.57
CA GLU A 227 -19.57 -37.19 53.36
C GLU A 227 -18.62 -38.32 52.94
N ALA A 228 -18.35 -38.48 51.63
CA ALA A 228 -17.37 -39.45 51.13
C ALA A 228 -15.94 -39.12 51.59
N LEU A 229 -15.56 -37.85 51.65
CA LEU A 229 -14.28 -37.39 52.21
C LEU A 229 -14.19 -37.60 53.71
N ILE A 230 -15.26 -37.30 54.47
CA ILE A 230 -15.33 -37.55 55.91
C ILE A 230 -15.22 -39.05 56.20
N ALA A 231 -15.88 -39.89 55.40
CA ALA A 231 -15.81 -41.35 55.53
C ALA A 231 -14.42 -41.92 55.22
N ASN A 232 -13.69 -41.32 54.27
CA ASN A 232 -12.30 -41.70 53.97
C ASN A 232 -11.31 -41.21 55.04
N LEU A 233 -11.53 -40.02 55.62
CA LEU A 233 -10.71 -39.47 56.71
C LEU A 233 -10.97 -40.18 58.05
N GLY A 234 -12.18 -40.70 58.27
CA GLY A 234 -12.53 -41.50 59.45
C GLY A 234 -12.01 -42.95 59.41
N LYS A 235 -11.39 -43.39 58.30
CA LYS A 235 -10.77 -44.72 58.14
C LYS A 235 -9.25 -44.70 58.37
N LYS A 236 -8.76 -43.83 59.24
CA LYS A 236 -7.35 -43.83 59.67
C LYS A 236 -7.23 -44.08 61.17
#